data_AF-A0A1M7B496-F1
#
_entry.id   AF-A0A1M7B496-F1
#
_cell.length_a   1.000
_cell.length_b   1.000
_cell.length_c   1.000
_cell.angle_alpha   90.00
_cell.angle_beta   90.00
_cell.angle_gamma   90.00
#
_symmetry.space_group_name_H-M   'P 1'
#
loop_
_entity.id
_entity.type
_entity.pdbx_description
1 polymer ?
#
loop_
_entity_poly.entity_id
_entity_poly.type
_entity_poly.pdbx_seq_one_letter_code
_entity_poly.pdbx_strand_id
1 'polypeptide(L)'
;MKRFLFGIALLGLLACNSDEGSSTGPAQEPVTVNWSLSGTFGGGKVDSVNVDTHVNGLVSRSGSSRVHLNGYDTGYFENTVQLTHLQNMTHVSASIDADGYFSFDNMELFGLRDGTNSVRITPSAKANVVLNPESFILYSNR
;
A
#
# COMPACT_ATOMS: atom_id res chain seq x y z
N MET A 1 -69.26 4.25 -21.15
CA MET A 1 -68.11 3.56 -21.76
C MET A 1 -67.94 2.20 -21.08
N LYS A 2 -67.79 1.15 -21.90
CA LYS A 2 -67.34 -0.26 -21.66
C LYS A 2 -67.74 -1.03 -20.39
N ARG A 3 -68.46 -2.13 -20.65
CA ARG A 3 -68.72 -3.33 -19.83
C ARG A 3 -67.50 -4.27 -19.85
N PHE A 4 -67.27 -5.07 -18.80
CA PHE A 4 -67.34 -6.55 -18.81
C PHE A 4 -66.82 -7.18 -17.50
N LEU A 5 -67.43 -8.32 -17.16
CA LEU A 5 -67.27 -9.19 -16.00
C LEU A 5 -66.42 -10.44 -16.37
N PHE A 6 -66.04 -11.26 -15.37
CA PHE A 6 -65.38 -12.60 -15.39
C PHE A 6 -63.84 -12.60 -15.50
N GLY A 7 -63.05 -13.45 -14.85
CA GLY A 7 -63.32 -14.60 -13.97
C GLY A 7 -62.00 -15.34 -13.62
N ILE A 8 -61.95 -15.88 -12.39
CA ILE A 8 -61.23 -17.03 -11.78
C ILE A 8 -60.06 -17.72 -12.53
N ALA A 9 -58.96 -17.98 -11.78
CA ALA A 9 -58.19 -19.25 -11.62
C ALA A 9 -56.68 -18.96 -11.47
N LEU A 10 -55.79 -19.77 -10.88
CA LEU A 10 -55.78 -20.83 -9.87
C LEU A 10 -54.28 -21.22 -9.78
N LEU A 11 -53.76 -21.43 -8.57
CA LEU A 11 -52.52 -22.16 -8.21
C LEU A 11 -51.16 -21.82 -8.86
N GLY A 12 -50.18 -21.59 -7.98
CA GLY A 12 -48.75 -21.71 -8.26
C GLY A 12 -47.92 -21.67 -6.99
N LEU A 13 -48.03 -22.71 -6.15
CA LEU A 13 -47.01 -23.03 -5.13
C LEU A 13 -45.76 -23.55 -5.86
N LEU A 14 -44.66 -22.80 -5.79
CA LEU A 14 -43.27 -23.25 -5.99
C LEU A 14 -42.46 -22.45 -4.98
N ALA A 15 -42.17 -23.05 -3.82
CA ALA A 15 -40.95 -23.80 -3.54
C ALA A 15 -39.77 -22.86 -3.24
N CYS A 16 -39.26 -23.00 -2.02
CA CYS A 16 -37.99 -22.44 -1.58
C CYS A 16 -36.89 -22.68 -2.61
N ASN A 17 -36.11 -21.65 -2.90
CA ASN A 17 -34.68 -21.82 -3.14
C ASN A 17 -33.96 -20.71 -2.38
N SER A 18 -33.35 -21.13 -1.29
CA SER A 18 -32.21 -20.50 -0.64
C SER A 18 -31.09 -20.33 -1.65
N ASP A 19 -30.76 -19.09 -1.97
CA ASP A 19 -29.42 -18.70 -2.37
C ASP A 19 -29.33 -17.20 -2.12
N GLU A 20 -28.74 -16.80 -0.99
CA GLU A 20 -28.13 -15.47 -0.89
C GLU A 20 -26.90 -15.51 -1.80
N GLY A 21 -27.19 -15.44 -3.11
CA GLY A 21 -26.20 -15.40 -4.16
C GLY A 21 -25.27 -14.23 -3.88
N SER A 22 -24.02 -14.57 -3.57
CA SER A 22 -22.91 -13.63 -3.67
C SER A 22 -23.06 -12.86 -4.98
N SER A 23 -23.31 -11.57 -4.87
CA SER A 23 -23.34 -10.64 -6.00
C SER A 23 -21.91 -10.52 -6.54
N THR A 24 -21.44 -11.52 -7.29
CA THR A 24 -20.21 -11.39 -8.08
C THR A 24 -20.57 -10.68 -9.36
N GLY A 25 -20.66 -9.35 -9.29
CA GLY A 25 -20.48 -8.51 -10.48
C GLY A 25 -19.14 -8.87 -11.16
N PRO A 26 -18.96 -8.52 -12.44
CA PRO A 26 -17.72 -8.80 -13.14
C PRO A 26 -16.53 -8.24 -12.34
N ALA A 27 -15.49 -9.07 -12.17
CA ALA A 27 -14.26 -8.62 -11.53
C ALA A 27 -13.71 -7.43 -12.33
N GLN A 28 -13.53 -6.29 -11.65
CA GLN A 28 -12.94 -5.12 -12.27
C GLN A 28 -11.47 -5.39 -12.59
N GLU A 29 -10.95 -4.83 -13.68
CA GLU A 29 -9.52 -4.91 -13.98
C GLU A 29 -8.72 -4.17 -12.89
N PRO A 30 -7.55 -4.68 -12.48
CA PRO A 30 -6.71 -4.01 -11.50
C PRO A 30 -6.21 -2.65 -11.98
N VAL A 31 -6.24 -1.66 -11.09
CA VAL A 31 -5.65 -0.34 -11.34
C VAL A 31 -4.17 -0.39 -10.99
N THR A 32 -3.30 -0.09 -11.94
CA THR A 32 -1.85 0.03 -11.68
C THR A 32 -1.49 1.47 -11.31
N VAL A 33 -0.77 1.64 -10.20
CA VAL A 33 -0.28 2.95 -9.73
C VAL A 33 1.24 2.94 -9.68
N ASN A 34 1.85 3.88 -10.39
CA ASN A 34 3.30 4.09 -10.35
C ASN A 34 3.66 5.08 -9.24
N TRP A 35 4.69 4.76 -8.46
CA TRP A 35 5.13 5.59 -7.33
C TRP A 35 6.65 5.61 -7.20
N SER A 36 7.14 6.53 -6.38
CA SER A 36 8.57 6.69 -6.08
C SER A 36 8.76 7.20 -4.64
N LEU A 37 10.00 7.25 -4.16
CA LEU A 37 10.34 7.79 -2.84
C LEU A 37 11.22 9.01 -2.93
N SER A 38 10.97 9.99 -2.06
CA SER A 38 11.87 11.13 -1.83
C SER A 38 12.04 11.41 -0.33
N GLY A 39 12.99 12.26 0.03
CA GLY A 39 13.18 12.72 1.41
C GLY A 39 14.54 12.33 1.99
N THR A 40 14.54 11.86 3.23
CA THR A 40 15.76 11.49 3.98
C THR A 40 15.68 10.08 4.55
N PHE A 41 16.81 9.37 4.52
CA PHE A 41 16.97 8.05 5.10
C PHE A 41 18.26 8.02 5.92
N GLY A 42 18.15 8.03 7.25
CA GLY A 42 19.29 8.18 8.17
C GLY A 42 20.15 9.40 7.87
N GLY A 43 19.56 10.50 7.41
CA GLY A 43 20.26 11.72 6.98
C GLY A 43 20.77 11.72 5.53
N GLY A 44 20.82 10.58 4.85
CA GLY A 44 21.13 10.49 3.43
C GLY A 44 19.96 10.97 2.56
N LYS A 45 20.24 11.61 1.42
CA LYS A 45 19.21 12.16 0.53
C LYS A 45 18.66 11.05 -0.38
N VAL A 46 17.33 10.99 -0.46
CA VAL A 46 16.60 10.17 -1.44
C VAL A 46 15.87 11.11 -2.40
N ASP A 47 16.18 11.01 -3.70
CA ASP A 47 15.71 11.98 -4.71
C ASP A 47 14.84 11.30 -5.78
N SER A 48 13.56 11.14 -5.46
CA SER A 48 12.52 10.58 -6.34
C SER A 48 12.91 9.28 -7.04
N VAL A 49 13.22 8.25 -6.26
CA VAL A 49 13.70 6.94 -6.73
C VAL A 49 12.54 5.95 -6.84
N ASN A 50 12.49 5.14 -7.90
CA ASN A 50 11.44 4.15 -8.15
C ASN A 50 11.99 2.75 -8.42
N VAL A 51 13.25 2.54 -8.06
CA VAL A 51 13.98 1.28 -8.18
C VAL A 51 14.89 1.13 -6.98
N ASP A 52 15.39 -0.08 -6.77
CA ASP A 52 16.46 -0.38 -5.84
C ASP A 52 17.63 0.60 -6.02
N THR A 53 17.95 1.37 -4.97
CA THR A 53 18.82 2.55 -5.09
C THR A 53 19.79 2.67 -3.92
N HIS A 54 21.02 3.09 -4.23
CA HIS A 54 21.98 3.52 -3.23
C HIS A 54 21.69 4.95 -2.77
N VAL A 55 21.52 5.16 -1.47
CA VAL A 55 21.26 6.47 -0.87
C VAL A 55 22.55 7.29 -0.91
N ASN A 56 22.45 8.52 -1.41
CA ASN A 56 23.59 9.43 -1.46
C ASN A 56 23.85 10.05 -0.09
N GLY A 57 25.12 10.01 0.34
CA GLY A 57 25.57 10.60 1.60
C GLY A 57 25.63 9.60 2.75
N LEU A 58 26.06 10.09 3.92
CA LEU A 58 26.21 9.24 5.11
C LEU A 58 24.84 8.90 5.70
N VAL A 59 24.51 7.61 5.72
CA VAL A 59 23.40 7.08 6.52
C VAL A 59 23.90 6.78 7.93
N SER A 60 23.29 7.46 8.91
CA SER A 60 23.62 7.33 10.33
C SER A 60 22.39 7.04 11.18
N ARG A 61 22.60 6.29 12.26
CA ARG A 61 21.55 5.98 13.25
C ARG A 61 20.96 7.23 13.89
N SER A 62 21.75 8.29 14.06
CA SER A 62 21.31 9.56 14.64
C SER A 62 20.75 10.54 13.58
N GLY A 63 20.78 10.17 12.30
CA GLY A 63 20.21 10.99 11.24
C GLY A 63 18.68 10.94 11.23
N SER A 64 18.05 11.83 10.45
CA SER A 64 16.60 11.81 10.26
C SER A 64 16.16 10.81 9.21
N SER A 65 15.04 10.14 9.43
CA SER A 65 14.33 9.37 8.41
C SER A 65 12.91 9.89 8.27
N ARG A 66 12.70 10.76 7.28
CA ARG A 66 11.39 11.24 6.84
C ARG A 66 11.31 11.07 5.34
N VAL A 67 10.45 10.15 4.93
CA VAL A 67 10.36 9.68 3.55
C VAL A 67 8.96 9.97 3.02
N HIS A 68 8.88 10.45 1.79
CA HIS A 68 7.64 10.74 1.08
C HIS A 68 7.38 9.68 0.01
N LEU A 69 6.16 9.18 -0.04
CA LEU A 69 5.62 8.35 -1.11
C LEU A 69 5.10 9.26 -2.23
N ASN A 70 5.93 9.52 -3.23
CA ASN A 70 5.51 10.31 -4.39
C ASN A 70 4.47 9.50 -5.18
N GLY A 71 3.32 10.12 -5.43
CA GLY A 71 2.16 9.44 -6.02
C GLY A 71 1.21 8.81 -4.99
N TYR A 72 1.44 9.06 -3.70
CA TYR A 72 0.50 8.68 -2.65
C TYR A 72 -0.87 9.32 -2.86
N ASP A 73 -1.90 8.48 -2.86
CA ASP A 73 -3.30 8.86 -2.94
C ASP A 73 -4.10 7.87 -2.08
N THR A 74 -4.86 8.40 -1.13
CA THR A 74 -5.69 7.58 -0.22
C THR A 74 -6.78 6.77 -0.94
N GLY A 75 -7.07 7.06 -2.21
CA GLY A 75 -7.92 6.23 -3.07
C GLY A 75 -7.27 4.93 -3.52
N TYR A 76 -5.93 4.86 -3.51
CA TYR A 76 -5.17 3.71 -4.00
C TYR A 76 -4.31 3.02 -2.94
N PHE A 77 -3.80 3.77 -1.96
CA PHE A 77 -2.93 3.27 -0.90
C PHE A 77 -3.71 3.09 0.40
N GLU A 78 -3.30 2.10 1.20
CA GLU A 78 -3.59 2.08 2.63
C GLU A 78 -2.61 3.02 3.36
N ASN A 79 -2.95 3.48 4.56
CA ASN A 79 -2.15 4.48 5.30
C ASN A 79 -0.99 3.86 6.09
N THR A 80 -0.42 2.78 5.57
CA THR A 80 0.64 1.99 6.21
C THR A 80 1.73 1.59 5.21
N VAL A 81 2.96 1.59 5.70
CA VAL A 81 4.13 1.06 4.99
C VAL A 81 4.85 0.06 5.86
N GLN A 82 5.29 -1.05 5.26
CA GLN A 82 6.16 -2.02 5.90
C GLN A 82 7.62 -1.72 5.56
N LEU A 83 8.44 -1.61 6.59
CA LEU A 83 9.88 -1.50 6.52
C LEU A 83 10.50 -2.84 6.89
N THR A 84 11.43 -3.32 6.07
CA THR A 84 12.18 -4.55 6.36
C THR A 84 13.66 -4.28 6.24
N HIS A 85 14.38 -4.39 7.35
CA HIS A 85 15.83 -4.32 7.35
C HIS A 85 16.41 -5.69 7.02
N LEU A 86 16.96 -5.84 5.82
CA LEU A 86 17.25 -7.14 5.21
C LEU A 86 18.44 -7.87 5.85
N GLN A 87 19.33 -7.16 6.53
CA GLN A 87 20.50 -7.78 7.17
C GLN A 87 20.21 -8.36 8.56
N ASN A 88 19.23 -7.83 9.28
CA ASN A 88 18.87 -8.27 10.63
C ASN A 88 17.46 -8.88 10.67
N MET A 89 16.76 -8.93 9.53
CA MET A 89 15.40 -9.42 9.38
C MET A 89 14.40 -8.73 10.33
N THR A 90 14.64 -7.45 10.64
CA THR A 90 13.72 -6.64 11.47
C THR A 90 12.61 -6.06 10.60
N HIS A 91 11.38 -6.18 11.10
CA HIS A 91 10.17 -5.72 10.43
C HIS A 91 9.46 -4.67 11.30
N VAL A 92 9.21 -3.49 10.74
CA VAL A 92 8.49 -2.40 11.41
C VAL A 92 7.45 -1.84 10.46
N SER A 93 6.25 -1.59 10.96
CA SER A 93 5.23 -0.85 10.22
C SER A 93 5.25 0.61 10.63
N ALA A 94 5.11 1.52 9.67
CA ALA A 94 4.94 2.95 9.92
C ALA A 94 3.62 3.43 9.30
N SER A 95 2.99 4.40 9.95
CA SER A 95 1.82 5.07 9.38
C SER A 95 2.26 6.18 8.41
N ILE A 96 1.54 6.29 7.30
CA ILE A 96 1.69 7.36 6.33
C ILE A 96 0.72 8.48 6.71
N ASP A 97 1.23 9.72 6.82
CA ASP A 97 0.42 10.90 7.07
C ASP A 97 -0.37 11.34 5.83
N ALA A 98 -1.27 12.31 6.00
CA ALA A 98 -2.16 12.76 4.94
C ALA A 98 -1.41 13.35 3.72
N ASP A 99 -0.18 13.80 3.92
CA ASP A 99 0.68 14.37 2.88
C ASP A 99 1.58 13.29 2.24
N GLY A 100 1.39 12.01 2.57
CA GLY A 100 2.17 10.91 1.99
C GLY A 100 3.54 10.68 2.63
N TYR A 101 3.82 11.29 3.78
CA TYR A 101 5.08 11.08 4.50
C TYR A 101 4.94 10.01 5.57
N PHE A 102 6.02 9.28 5.80
CA PHE A 102 6.20 8.47 7.00
C PHE A 102 7.56 8.77 7.63
N SER A 103 7.66 8.48 8.92
CA SER A 103 8.89 8.59 9.68
C SER A 103 9.03 7.39 10.59
N PHE A 104 10.25 7.02 10.94
CA PHE A 104 10.53 5.88 11.80
C PHE A 104 11.78 6.16 12.64
N ASP A 105 11.80 5.59 13.84
CA ASP A 105 12.95 5.66 14.71
C ASP A 105 14.06 4.75 14.17
N ASN A 106 15.18 5.38 13.80
CA ASN A 106 16.36 4.71 13.27
C ASN A 106 17.09 3.84 14.30
N MET A 107 17.01 4.21 15.58
CA MET A 107 17.75 3.59 16.67
C MET A 107 16.97 2.45 17.32
N GLU A 108 15.75 2.74 17.78
CA GLU A 108 15.03 1.83 18.68
C GLU A 108 14.12 0.86 17.93
N LEU A 109 13.37 1.35 16.95
CA LEU A 109 12.39 0.53 16.25
C LEU A 109 13.05 -0.30 15.14
N PHE A 110 13.86 0.37 14.32
CA PHE A 110 14.36 -0.25 13.10
C PHE A 110 15.82 -0.72 13.18
N GLY A 111 16.60 -0.09 14.05
CA GLY A 111 17.97 -0.48 14.33
C GLY A 111 18.89 -0.37 13.12
N LEU A 112 18.80 0.76 12.38
CA LEU A 112 19.81 1.11 11.36
C LEU A 112 21.20 1.01 11.97
N ARG A 113 22.22 0.76 11.16
CA ARG A 113 23.64 0.82 11.56
C ARG A 113 24.29 2.01 10.88
N ASP A 114 25.30 2.62 11.51
CA ASP A 114 26.10 3.62 10.80
C ASP A 114 26.84 2.94 9.65
N GLY A 115 26.68 3.45 8.43
CA GLY A 115 27.27 2.86 7.23
C GLY A 115 26.33 1.90 6.51
N THR A 116 26.63 0.60 6.51
CA THR A 116 26.01 -0.34 5.56
C THR A 116 24.63 -0.82 6.02
N ASN A 117 23.58 -0.46 5.28
CA ASN A 117 22.21 -0.92 5.49
C ASN A 117 21.57 -1.37 4.16
N SER A 118 20.58 -2.25 4.25
CA SER A 118 19.70 -2.58 3.12
C SER A 118 18.27 -2.71 3.62
N VAL A 119 17.41 -1.80 3.16
CA VAL A 119 16.08 -1.60 3.72
C VAL A 119 15.05 -1.62 2.62
N ARG A 120 14.17 -2.62 2.66
CA ARG A 120 13.01 -2.72 1.77
C ARG A 120 11.86 -1.88 2.33
N ILE A 121 11.23 -1.13 1.44
CA ILE A 121 10.06 -0.30 1.71
C ILE A 121 8.91 -0.83 0.86
N THR A 122 7.85 -1.31 1.53
CA THR A 122 6.69 -1.95 0.89
C THR A 122 5.40 -1.27 1.37
N PRO A 123 4.83 -0.34 0.58
CA PRO A 123 3.53 0.25 0.88
C PRO A 123 2.40 -0.76 0.73
N SER A 124 1.31 -0.54 1.45
CA SER A 124 0.11 -1.36 1.31
C SER A 124 -0.86 -0.74 0.30
N ALA A 125 -1.39 -1.56 -0.60
CA ALA A 125 -2.36 -1.15 -1.63
C ALA A 125 -3.79 -1.49 -1.19
N LYS A 126 -4.76 -0.71 -1.65
CA LYS A 126 -6.18 -1.06 -1.53
C LYS A 126 -6.55 -2.23 -2.43
N ALA A 127 -7.73 -2.80 -2.19
CA ALA A 127 -8.28 -3.85 -3.05
C ALA A 127 -8.35 -3.39 -4.52
N ASN A 128 -8.04 -4.31 -5.44
CA ASN A 128 -8.00 -4.06 -6.88
C ASN A 128 -6.95 -3.02 -7.35
N VAL A 129 -5.96 -2.70 -6.51
CA VAL A 129 -4.82 -1.84 -6.87
C VAL A 129 -3.53 -2.65 -6.91
N VAL A 130 -2.72 -2.42 -7.94
CA VAL A 130 -1.36 -2.95 -8.06
C VAL A 130 -0.39 -1.78 -8.01
N LEU A 131 0.48 -1.75 -7.00
CA LEU A 131 1.55 -0.77 -6.92
C LEU A 131 2.72 -1.22 -7.78
N ASN A 132 3.26 -0.30 -8.58
CA ASN A 132 4.42 -0.54 -9.42
C ASN A 132 5.53 0.49 -9.14
N PRO A 133 6.69 0.08 -8.60
CA PRO A 133 7.01 -1.29 -8.17
C PRO A 133 6.20 -1.74 -6.94
N GLU A 134 6.16 -3.03 -6.61
CA GLU A 134 5.50 -3.48 -5.36
C GLU A 134 6.28 -3.01 -4.12
N SER A 135 7.61 -2.96 -4.24
CA SER A 135 8.53 -2.46 -3.22
C SER A 135 9.87 -2.15 -3.87
N PHE A 136 10.75 -1.48 -3.13
CA PHE A 136 12.16 -1.38 -3.50
C PHE A 136 13.04 -1.20 -2.27
N ILE A 137 14.35 -1.32 -2.49
CA ILE A 137 15.37 -1.34 -1.47
C ILE A 137 16.20 -0.07 -1.52
N LEU A 138 16.35 0.58 -0.37
CA LEU A 138 17.38 1.59 -0.15
C LEU A 138 18.62 0.93 0.44
N TYR A 139 19.75 1.09 -0.25
CA TYR A 139 21.06 0.66 0.22
C TYR A 139 21.84 1.85 0.75
N SER A 140 22.68 1.61 1.74
CA SER A 140 23.74 2.53 2.11
C SER A 140 25.04 1.76 2.31
N ASN A 141 26.16 2.42 2.06
CA ASN A 141 27.50 1.98 2.43
C ASN A 141 28.31 3.23 2.87
N ARG A 142 29.51 3.01 3.40
CA ARG A 142 30.42 4.12 3.73
C ARG A 142 31.16 4.61 2.50
#